data_AF-A0A916I7H5-F1
#
_entry.id   AF-A0A916I7H5-F1
#
_cell.length_a   1.000
_cell.length_b   1.000
_cell.length_c   1.000
_cell.angle_alpha   90.00
_cell.angle_beta   90.00
_cell.angle_gamma   90.00
#
_symmetry.space_group_name_H-M   'P 1'
#
loop_
_entity.id
_entity.type
_entity.pdbx_description
1 polymer ?
#
loop_
_entity_poly.entity_id
_entity_poly.type
_entity_poly.pdbx_seq_one_letter_code
_entity_poly.pdbx_strand_id
1 'polypeptide(L)'
;MVKKLKQMAGKKAASPAGLLDSALAGTVKDSAQQIWLAGLGAWSKAQEEGGKVFEALVKEGSSLQRKTQAVAEEKIGEVTSRMSNMAGDVTAKAGQQWDKLETIFEERTAKALNKLGVPSSKDVEALIKRIDDLSAQVAKLSKAAPAKTARTGAKSNGVAKPAAKRAAVRRAA
;
A
#
# COMPACT_ATOMS: atom_id res chain seq x y z
N MET A 1 3.27 -84.30 -79.04
CA MET A 1 2.64 -84.53 -77.71
C MET A 1 3.28 -83.76 -76.54
N VAL A 2 4.27 -82.87 -76.76
CA VAL A 2 5.01 -82.20 -75.66
C VAL A 2 4.30 -80.95 -75.08
N LYS A 3 3.39 -80.33 -75.84
CA LYS A 3 2.61 -79.16 -75.38
C LYS A 3 1.65 -79.50 -74.22
N LYS A 4 1.14 -80.74 -74.17
CA LYS A 4 0.19 -81.19 -73.14
C LYS A 4 0.88 -81.49 -71.79
N LEU A 5 2.17 -81.84 -71.81
CA LEU A 5 2.97 -82.05 -70.59
C LEU A 5 3.41 -80.73 -69.95
N LYS A 6 3.75 -79.70 -70.74
CA LYS A 6 4.10 -78.37 -70.23
C LYS A 6 2.91 -77.64 -69.60
N GLN A 7 1.71 -77.86 -70.11
CA GLN A 7 0.47 -77.28 -69.57
C GLN A 7 0.02 -77.93 -68.24
N MET A 8 0.33 -79.23 -68.03
CA MET A 8 0.12 -79.88 -66.73
C MET A 8 1.20 -79.55 -65.69
N ALA A 9 2.43 -79.26 -66.12
CA ALA A 9 3.48 -78.79 -65.21
C ALA A 9 3.20 -77.39 -64.64
N GLY A 10 2.66 -76.47 -65.45
CA GLY A 10 2.26 -75.13 -65.00
C GLY A 10 1.10 -75.14 -63.99
N LYS A 11 0.20 -76.13 -64.07
CA LYS A 11 -0.91 -76.32 -63.11
C LYS A 11 -0.49 -77.00 -61.80
N LYS A 12 0.69 -77.66 -61.77
CA LYS A 12 1.23 -78.32 -60.58
C LYS A 12 2.17 -77.42 -59.75
N ALA A 13 2.49 -76.21 -60.26
CA ALA A 13 3.29 -75.20 -59.58
C ALA A 13 2.45 -74.21 -58.73
N ALA A 14 1.12 -74.32 -58.74
CA ALA A 14 0.28 -73.68 -57.74
C ALA A 14 0.21 -74.63 -56.53
N SER A 15 1.25 -74.61 -55.70
CA SER A 15 1.23 -75.28 -54.41
C SER A 15 0.00 -74.81 -53.61
N PRO A 16 -0.72 -75.70 -52.90
CA PRO A 16 -1.90 -75.31 -52.09
C PRO A 16 -1.58 -74.21 -51.07
N ALA A 17 -0.31 -74.04 -50.70
CA ALA A 17 0.18 -72.94 -49.88
C ALA A 17 -0.04 -71.54 -50.49
N GLY A 18 0.14 -71.34 -51.80
CA GLY A 18 -0.01 -70.01 -52.44
C GLY A 18 -1.47 -69.60 -52.67
N LEU A 19 -2.37 -70.57 -52.82
CA LEU A 19 -3.81 -70.32 -52.88
C LEU A 19 -4.37 -69.95 -51.50
N LEU A 20 -3.84 -70.57 -50.45
CA LEU A 20 -4.20 -70.29 -49.06
C LEU A 20 -3.69 -68.90 -48.63
N ASP A 21 -2.48 -68.51 -49.06
CA ASP A 21 -1.90 -67.19 -48.78
C ASP A 21 -2.67 -66.05 -49.46
N SER A 22 -3.11 -66.26 -50.71
CA SER A 22 -3.96 -65.31 -51.43
C SER A 22 -5.37 -65.19 -50.81
N ALA A 23 -5.97 -66.30 -50.40
CA ALA A 23 -7.25 -66.30 -49.70
C ALA A 23 -7.14 -65.61 -48.33
N LEU A 24 -6.06 -65.86 -47.58
CA LEU A 24 -5.79 -65.22 -46.30
C LEU A 24 -5.55 -63.70 -46.47
N ALA A 25 -4.74 -63.30 -47.45
CA ALA A 25 -4.52 -61.89 -47.78
C ALA A 25 -5.82 -61.17 -48.17
N GLY A 26 -6.73 -61.85 -48.89
CA GLY A 26 -8.07 -61.36 -49.19
C GLY A 26 -8.89 -61.10 -47.91
N THR A 27 -8.95 -62.07 -47.00
CA THR A 27 -9.71 -61.93 -45.74
C THR A 27 -9.15 -60.85 -44.81
N VAL A 28 -7.83 -60.68 -44.76
CA VAL A 28 -7.17 -59.62 -43.98
C VAL A 28 -7.46 -58.26 -44.57
N LYS A 29 -7.43 -58.13 -45.90
CA LYS A 29 -7.80 -56.88 -46.59
C LYS A 29 -9.27 -56.53 -46.34
N ASP A 30 -10.18 -57.50 -46.44
CA ASP A 30 -11.60 -57.28 -46.20
C ASP A 30 -11.87 -56.89 -44.74
N SER A 31 -11.18 -57.51 -43.78
CA SER A 31 -11.25 -57.13 -42.37
C SER A 31 -10.64 -55.75 -42.09
N ALA A 32 -9.49 -55.42 -42.69
CA ALA A 32 -8.90 -54.09 -42.58
C ALA A 32 -9.82 -53.02 -43.18
N GLN A 33 -10.50 -53.33 -44.28
CA GLN A 33 -11.46 -52.43 -44.92
C GLN A 33 -12.74 -52.28 -44.08
N GLN A 34 -13.21 -53.34 -43.43
CA GLN A 34 -14.30 -53.29 -42.46
C GLN A 34 -13.93 -52.43 -41.24
N ILE A 35 -12.74 -52.62 -40.67
CA ILE A 35 -12.24 -51.83 -39.54
C ILE A 35 -12.10 -50.36 -39.93
N TRP A 36 -11.62 -50.08 -41.14
CA TRP A 36 -11.50 -48.72 -41.66
C TRP A 36 -12.87 -48.05 -41.84
N LEU A 37 -13.83 -48.74 -42.44
CA LEU A 37 -15.19 -48.25 -42.62
C LEU A 37 -15.91 -48.07 -41.28
N ALA A 38 -15.71 -48.98 -40.33
CA ALA A 38 -16.21 -48.85 -38.96
C ALA A 38 -15.56 -47.67 -38.23
N GLY A 39 -14.26 -47.45 -38.43
CA GLY A 39 -13.54 -46.29 -37.90
C GLY A 39 -14.10 -44.96 -38.42
N LEU A 40 -14.35 -44.86 -39.73
CA LEU A 40 -14.98 -43.69 -40.34
C LEU A 40 -16.44 -43.52 -39.90
N GLY A 41 -17.19 -44.61 -39.74
CA GLY A 41 -18.57 -44.57 -39.26
C GLY A 41 -18.67 -44.13 -37.79
N ALA A 42 -17.78 -44.62 -36.93
CA ALA A 42 -17.68 -44.21 -35.54
C ALA A 42 -17.23 -42.75 -35.39
N TRP A 43 -16.29 -42.30 -36.23
CA TRP A 43 -15.87 -40.89 -36.26
C TRP A 43 -16.99 -39.97 -36.74
N SER A 44 -17.74 -40.36 -37.77
CA SER A 44 -18.91 -39.61 -38.24
C SER A 44 -19.99 -39.51 -37.15
N LYS A 45 -20.26 -40.60 -36.43
CA LYS A 45 -21.19 -40.61 -35.30
C LYS A 45 -20.72 -39.75 -34.13
N ALA A 46 -19.42 -39.76 -33.83
CA ALA A 46 -18.81 -38.89 -32.83
C ALA A 46 -18.81 -37.40 -33.25
N GLN A 47 -18.72 -37.08 -34.54
CA GLN A 47 -18.93 -35.71 -35.03
C GLN A 47 -20.38 -35.26 -34.84
N GLU A 48 -21.35 -36.12 -35.18
CA GLU A 48 -22.77 -35.82 -35.05
C GLU A 48 -23.22 -35.64 -33.59
N GLU A 49 -22.71 -36.48 -32.69
CA GLU A 49 -22.97 -36.37 -31.25
C GLU A 49 -22.06 -35.34 -30.55
N GLY A 50 -20.86 -35.11 -31.07
CA GLY A 50 -19.88 -34.16 -30.54
C GLY A 50 -20.34 -32.71 -30.62
N GLY A 51 -21.06 -32.33 -31.68
CA GLY A 51 -21.67 -31.00 -31.79
C GLY A 51 -22.70 -30.73 -30.68
N LYS A 52 -23.51 -31.74 -30.32
CA LYS A 52 -24.52 -31.60 -29.25
C LYS A 52 -23.87 -31.48 -27.87
N VAL A 53 -22.82 -32.25 -27.61
CA VAL A 53 -22.04 -32.16 -26.37
C VAL A 53 -21.31 -30.83 -26.27
N PHE A 54 -20.76 -30.33 -27.38
CA PHE A 54 -20.13 -29.02 -27.45
C PHE A 54 -21.13 -27.89 -27.16
N GLU A 55 -22.29 -27.88 -27.83
CA GLU A 55 -23.36 -26.91 -27.57
C GLU A 55 -23.85 -26.95 -26.12
N ALA A 56 -23.97 -28.16 -25.54
CA ALA A 56 -24.30 -28.33 -24.13
C ALA A 56 -23.23 -27.72 -23.21
N LEU A 57 -21.95 -27.99 -23.47
CA LEU A 57 -20.83 -27.41 -22.73
C LEU A 57 -20.75 -25.89 -22.88
N VAL A 58 -21.00 -25.34 -24.07
CA VAL A 58 -21.04 -23.89 -24.31
C VAL A 58 -22.20 -23.25 -23.55
N LYS A 59 -23.38 -23.86 -23.58
CA LYS A 59 -24.54 -23.39 -22.84
C LYS A 59 -24.31 -23.44 -21.32
N GLU A 60 -23.72 -24.53 -20.83
CA GLU A 60 -23.38 -24.69 -19.43
C GLU A 60 -22.31 -23.68 -18.99
N GLY A 61 -21.25 -23.49 -19.80
CA GLY A 61 -20.22 -22.49 -19.60
C GLY A 61 -20.76 -21.05 -19.60
N SER A 62 -21.63 -20.71 -20.54
CA SER A 62 -22.30 -19.40 -20.57
C SER A 62 -23.20 -19.19 -19.35
N SER A 63 -23.91 -20.24 -18.92
CA SER A 63 -24.72 -20.19 -17.69
C SER A 63 -23.87 -20.03 -16.44
N LEU A 64 -22.72 -20.70 -16.39
CA LEU A 64 -21.77 -20.64 -15.27
C LEU A 64 -21.10 -19.27 -15.21
N GLN A 65 -20.71 -18.71 -16.36
CA GLN A 65 -20.19 -17.35 -16.45
C GLN A 65 -21.22 -16.33 -15.97
N ARG A 66 -22.48 -16.42 -16.43
CA ARG A 66 -23.55 -15.51 -15.97
C ARG A 66 -23.81 -15.64 -14.47
N LYS A 67 -23.87 -16.87 -13.95
CA LYS A 67 -24.02 -17.12 -12.50
C LYS A 67 -22.84 -16.57 -11.70
N THR A 68 -21.61 -16.79 -12.17
CA THR A 68 -20.40 -16.30 -11.51
C THR A 68 -20.33 -14.78 -11.56
N GLN A 69 -20.69 -14.16 -12.68
CA GLN A 69 -20.77 -12.72 -12.81
C GLN A 69 -21.82 -12.13 -11.86
N ALA A 70 -23.03 -12.68 -11.82
CA ALA A 70 -24.08 -12.22 -10.91
C ALA A 70 -23.67 -12.35 -9.43
N VAL A 71 -23.08 -13.49 -9.05
CA VAL A 71 -22.58 -13.70 -7.68
C VAL A 71 -21.41 -12.77 -7.37
N ALA A 72 -20.50 -12.54 -8.33
CA ALA A 72 -19.38 -11.62 -8.15
C ALA A 72 -19.87 -10.18 -8.00
N GLU A 73 -20.81 -9.73 -8.83
CA GLU A 73 -21.42 -8.40 -8.74
C GLU A 73 -22.15 -8.21 -7.40
N GLU A 74 -22.92 -9.21 -6.94
CA GLU A 74 -23.60 -9.19 -5.65
C GLU A 74 -22.60 -9.18 -4.47
N LYS A 75 -21.57 -10.04 -4.51
CA LYS A 75 -20.52 -10.13 -3.48
C LYS A 75 -19.69 -8.85 -3.42
N ILE A 76 -19.30 -8.29 -4.57
CA ILE A 76 -18.53 -7.05 -4.64
C ILE A 76 -19.40 -5.89 -4.15
N GLY A 77 -20.69 -5.85 -4.51
CA GLY A 77 -21.63 -4.86 -4.00
C GLY A 77 -21.76 -4.91 -2.47
N GLU A 78 -21.99 -6.09 -1.89
CA GLU A 78 -22.06 -6.28 -0.44
C GLU A 78 -20.74 -5.92 0.25
N VAL A 79 -19.61 -6.39 -0.26
CA VAL A 79 -18.29 -6.14 0.34
C VAL A 79 -17.93 -4.66 0.25
N THR A 80 -18.19 -4.02 -0.89
CA THR A 80 -17.95 -2.59 -1.07
C THR A 80 -18.86 -1.78 -0.15
N SER A 81 -20.12 -2.15 0.00
CA SER A 81 -21.05 -1.47 0.91
C SER A 81 -20.63 -1.66 2.37
N ARG A 82 -20.31 -2.89 2.79
CA ARG A 82 -19.77 -3.18 4.14
C ARG A 82 -18.46 -2.43 4.40
N MET A 83 -17.56 -2.40 3.43
CA MET A 83 -16.28 -1.71 3.54
C MET A 83 -16.46 -0.20 3.58
N SER A 84 -17.38 0.37 2.79
CA SER A 84 -17.70 1.79 2.83
C SER A 84 -18.32 2.20 4.17
N ASN A 85 -19.23 1.37 4.71
CA ASN A 85 -19.82 1.61 6.02
C ASN A 85 -18.77 1.48 7.14
N MET A 86 -17.93 0.44 7.09
CA MET A 86 -16.86 0.24 8.05
C MET A 86 -15.78 1.33 7.94
N ALA A 87 -15.45 1.79 6.73
CA ALA A 87 -14.54 2.91 6.52
C ALA A 87 -15.14 4.22 7.05
N GLY A 88 -16.45 4.44 6.88
CA GLY A 88 -17.16 5.57 7.49
C GLY A 88 -17.09 5.53 9.01
N ASP A 89 -17.40 4.39 9.62
CA ASP A 89 -17.37 4.22 11.08
C ASP A 89 -15.96 4.30 11.66
N VAL A 90 -14.97 3.71 10.98
CA VAL A 90 -13.55 3.81 11.37
C VAL A 90 -13.06 5.23 11.17
N THR A 91 -13.41 5.94 10.10
CA THR A 91 -13.00 7.33 9.90
C THR A 91 -13.65 8.25 10.93
N ALA A 92 -14.92 8.04 11.27
CA ALA A 92 -15.61 8.82 12.29
C ALA A 92 -15.05 8.56 13.72
N LYS A 93 -14.84 7.28 14.09
CA LYS A 93 -14.23 6.94 15.38
C LYS A 93 -12.75 7.30 15.44
N ALA A 94 -12.00 7.09 14.37
CA ALA A 94 -10.60 7.43 14.28
C ALA A 94 -10.40 8.95 14.19
N GLY A 95 -11.32 9.73 13.62
CA GLY A 95 -11.28 11.19 13.64
C GLY A 95 -11.25 11.74 15.06
N GLN A 96 -12.13 11.23 15.94
CA GLN A 96 -12.13 11.57 17.37
C GLN A 96 -10.87 11.11 18.11
N GLN A 97 -10.24 10.01 17.68
CA GLN A 97 -8.94 9.60 18.21
C GLN A 97 -7.79 10.41 17.60
N TRP A 98 -7.94 10.91 16.38
CA TRP A 98 -6.98 11.75 15.68
C TRP A 98 -6.85 13.10 16.34
N ASP A 99 -7.95 13.75 16.76
CA ASP A 99 -7.89 14.99 17.54
C ASP A 99 -7.12 14.80 18.87
N LYS A 100 -7.31 13.65 19.53
CA LYS A 100 -6.53 13.29 20.72
C LYS A 100 -5.07 13.03 20.42
N LEU A 101 -4.76 12.38 19.30
CA LEU A 101 -3.40 12.14 18.85
C LEU A 101 -2.72 13.43 18.42
N GLU A 102 -3.43 14.37 17.81
CA GLU A 102 -2.96 15.72 17.49
C GLU A 102 -2.60 16.46 18.78
N THR A 103 -3.47 16.43 19.79
CA THR A 103 -3.18 17.03 21.10
C THR A 103 -1.94 16.40 21.76
N ILE A 104 -1.80 15.07 21.74
CA ILE A 104 -0.65 14.38 22.32
C ILE A 104 0.62 14.66 21.50
N PHE A 105 0.50 14.73 20.18
CA PHE A 105 1.60 15.04 19.28
C PHE A 105 2.09 16.47 19.47
N GLU A 106 1.17 17.44 19.57
CA GLU A 106 1.47 18.82 19.93
C GLU A 106 2.15 18.90 21.29
N GLU A 107 1.65 18.19 22.31
CA GLU A 107 2.26 18.21 23.64
C GLU A 107 3.68 17.60 23.64
N ARG A 108 3.88 16.51 22.88
CA ARG A 108 5.19 15.89 22.71
C ARG A 108 6.15 16.76 21.90
N THR A 109 5.65 17.40 20.84
CA THR A 109 6.41 18.33 20.00
C THR A 109 6.79 19.58 20.79
N ALA A 110 5.86 20.15 21.54
CA ALA A 110 6.11 21.26 22.45
C ALA A 110 7.13 20.89 23.55
N LYS A 111 7.02 19.69 24.14
CA LYS A 111 8.03 19.20 25.11
C LYS A 111 9.41 19.03 24.47
N ALA A 112 9.49 18.52 23.25
CA ALA A 112 10.75 18.36 22.52
C ALA A 112 11.38 19.72 22.18
N LEU A 113 10.59 20.68 21.69
CA LEU A 113 11.05 22.04 21.41
C LEU A 113 11.54 22.75 22.68
N ASN A 114 10.80 22.63 23.78
CA ASN A 114 11.22 23.19 25.07
C ASN A 114 12.53 22.58 25.57
N LYS A 115 12.74 21.27 25.37
CA LYS A 115 14.02 20.60 25.70
C LYS A 115 15.18 21.06 24.82
N LEU A 116 14.90 21.49 23.59
CA LEU A 116 15.87 22.13 22.70
C LEU A 116 16.10 23.63 22.99
N GLY A 117 15.39 24.20 23.98
CA GLY A 117 15.55 25.59 24.37
C GLY A 117 14.71 26.58 23.55
N VAL A 118 13.74 26.11 22.77
CA VAL A 118 12.78 26.99 22.09
C VAL A 118 11.67 27.36 23.09
N PRO A 119 11.55 28.62 23.52
CA PRO A 119 10.51 29.04 24.47
C PRO A 119 9.12 28.95 23.85
N SER A 120 8.13 28.50 24.61
CA SER A 120 6.74 28.45 24.12
C SER A 120 6.09 29.83 24.13
N SER A 121 5.05 30.03 23.31
CA SER A 121 4.31 31.31 23.25
C SER A 121 3.76 31.74 24.62
N LYS A 122 3.35 30.78 25.45
CA LYS A 122 2.86 31.04 26.82
C LYS A 122 3.97 31.54 27.74
N ASP A 123 5.20 31.05 27.57
CA ASP A 123 6.34 31.51 28.34
C ASP A 123 6.71 32.94 27.97
N VAL A 124 6.62 33.28 26.67
CA VAL A 124 6.81 34.64 26.16
C VAL A 124 5.76 35.59 26.73
N GLU A 125 4.48 35.20 26.72
CA GLU A 125 3.39 36.00 27.32
C GLU A 125 3.56 36.20 28.83
N ALA A 126 3.92 35.14 29.57
CA ALA A 126 4.19 35.23 31.00
C ALA A 126 5.37 36.17 31.29
N LEU A 127 6.39 36.16 30.44
CA LEU A 127 7.53 37.05 30.54
C LEU A 127 7.14 38.52 30.24
N ILE A 128 6.33 38.76 29.20
CA ILE A 128 5.79 40.10 28.87
C ILE A 128 5.04 40.68 30.08
N LYS A 129 4.13 39.91 30.68
CA LYS A 129 3.42 40.33 31.90
C LYS A 129 4.36 40.69 33.05
N ARG A 130 5.39 39.87 33.28
CA ARG A 130 6.40 40.17 34.30
C ARG A 130 7.18 41.45 34.00
N ILE A 131 7.50 41.69 32.72
CA ILE A 131 8.18 42.91 32.28
C ILE A 131 7.28 44.12 32.51
N ASP A 132 5.99 44.03 32.19
CA ASP A 132 5.03 45.11 32.41
C ASP A 132 4.88 45.45 33.90
N ASP A 133 4.72 44.43 34.76
CA ASP A 133 4.65 44.60 36.21
C ASP A 133 5.94 45.20 36.79
N LEU A 134 7.10 44.76 36.31
CA LEU A 134 8.38 45.27 36.76
C LEU A 134 8.60 46.71 36.27
N SER A 135 8.21 47.01 35.02
CA SER A 135 8.23 48.36 34.46
C SER A 135 7.35 49.31 35.27
N ALA A 136 6.15 48.86 35.66
CA ALA A 136 5.26 49.62 36.53
C ALA A 136 5.86 49.86 37.93
N GLN A 137 6.57 48.87 38.50
CA GLN A 137 7.27 49.02 39.78
C GLN A 137 8.47 49.97 39.69
N VAL A 138 9.26 49.90 38.62
CA VAL A 138 10.39 50.81 38.36
C VAL A 138 9.89 52.24 38.14
N ALA A 139 8.80 52.43 37.40
CA ALA A 139 8.17 53.74 37.23
C ALA A 139 7.65 54.31 38.57
N LYS A 140 7.11 53.46 39.45
CA LYS A 140 6.71 53.86 40.81
C LYS A 140 7.91 54.25 41.67
N LEU A 141 9.01 53.48 41.62
CA LEU A 141 10.23 53.74 42.39
C LEU A 141 11.01 54.95 41.87
N SER A 142 11.08 55.16 40.55
CA SER A 142 11.72 56.35 39.96
C SER A 142 10.97 57.63 40.29
N LYS A 143 9.65 57.55 40.45
CA LYS A 143 8.80 58.65 40.92
C LYS A 143 8.90 58.88 42.44
N ALA A 144 9.55 57.98 43.19
CA ALA A 144 9.67 58.00 44.65
C ALA A 144 11.07 58.34 45.20
N ALA A 145 12.08 58.66 44.36
CA ALA A 145 13.34 59.24 44.84
C ALA A 145 13.25 60.78 44.95
N PRO A 146 13.81 61.42 46.01
CA PRO A 146 13.24 62.62 46.58
C PRO A 146 13.82 63.92 46.01
N ALA A 147 12.94 64.84 45.59
CA ALA A 147 13.25 66.26 45.56
C ALA A 147 12.94 66.87 46.94
N LYS A 148 13.90 66.78 47.87
CA LYS A 148 13.94 67.63 49.06
C LYS A 148 15.32 68.22 49.25
N THR A 149 15.52 69.40 48.66
CA THR A 149 16.30 70.50 49.25
C THR A 149 15.90 71.81 48.59
N ALA A 150 14.93 72.50 49.20
CA ALA A 150 14.74 73.93 49.04
C ALA A 150 15.24 74.62 50.32
N ARG A 151 15.98 75.71 50.10
CA ARG A 151 16.76 76.53 51.05
C ARG A 151 15.94 77.09 52.23
N THR A 152 16.61 77.34 53.36
CA THR A 152 16.91 78.70 53.90
C THR A 152 17.45 78.61 55.34
N GLY A 153 18.45 79.42 55.67
CA GLY A 153 18.95 79.60 57.04
C GLY A 153 20.43 79.99 57.10
N ALA A 154 20.72 81.28 57.01
CA ALA A 154 22.04 81.84 57.25
C ALA A 154 22.45 81.77 58.74
N LYS A 155 23.72 81.47 59.04
CA LYS A 155 24.58 82.25 59.96
C LYS A 155 26.01 81.69 60.07
N SER A 156 26.93 82.57 59.67
CA SER A 156 28.23 82.96 60.26
C SER A 156 29.31 81.94 60.66
N ASN A 157 30.52 82.33 60.22
CA ASN A 157 31.82 82.31 60.90
C ASN A 157 32.73 81.08 60.80
N GLY A 158 33.97 81.36 60.38
CA GLY A 158 35.16 80.77 61.00
C GLY A 158 36.11 80.00 60.09
N VAL A 159 36.96 80.74 59.37
CA VAL A 159 38.43 80.58 59.29
C VAL A 159 39.01 79.14 59.32
N ALA A 160 39.64 78.71 58.21
CA ALA A 160 41.07 78.34 58.11
C ALA A 160 41.36 77.31 56.99
N LYS A 161 42.11 77.76 55.97
CA LYS A 161 43.11 76.95 55.23
C LYS A 161 44.28 76.59 56.20
N PRO A 162 45.21 75.63 55.95
CA PRO A 162 45.82 75.26 54.65
C PRO A 162 46.08 73.73 54.43
N ALA A 163 46.01 73.21 53.19
CA ALA A 163 47.11 72.93 52.23
C ALA A 163 47.80 71.54 52.30
N ALA A 164 48.23 71.08 51.11
CA ALA A 164 49.22 70.04 50.78
C ALA A 164 48.76 68.57 50.94
N LYS A 165 49.11 67.60 50.08
CA LYS A 165 50.16 67.50 49.05
C LYS A 165 49.84 66.31 48.12
N ARG A 166 50.20 66.48 46.84
CA ARG A 166 50.51 65.45 45.82
C ARG A 166 51.21 64.19 46.39
N ALA A 167 50.92 63.01 45.84
CA ALA A 167 51.88 62.20 45.07
C ALA A 167 51.29 60.85 44.62
N ALA A 168 51.58 60.50 43.37
CA ALA A 168 51.37 59.19 42.76
C ALA A 168 52.53 58.21 43.10
N VAL A 169 52.49 57.04 42.45
CA VAL A 169 53.50 55.94 42.35
C VAL A 169 53.46 54.95 43.54
N ARG A 170 53.43 53.60 43.44
CA ARG A 170 53.86 52.56 42.46
C ARG A 170 52.91 51.35 42.57
N ARG A 171 52.41 50.74 41.48
CA ARG A 171 52.96 49.58 40.70
C ARG A 171 53.49 48.40 41.53
N ALA A 172 52.73 47.30 41.44
CA ALA A 172 53.06 45.87 41.34
C ALA A 172 54.14 45.25 42.26
N ALA A 173 53.71 44.20 42.96
CA ALA A 173 54.29 42.87 42.85
C ALA A 173 53.16 41.91 42.42
#